data_AF-A0A2I1EG74-F1
#
_entry.id   AF-A0A2I1EG74-F1
#
_cell.length_a   1.000
_cell.length_b   1.000
_cell.length_c   1.000
_cell.angle_alpha   90.00
_cell.angle_beta   90.00
_cell.angle_gamma   90.00
#
_symmetry.space_group_name_H-M   'P 1'
#
loop_
_entity.id
_entity.type
_entity.pdbx_description
1 polymer ?
#
loop_
_entity_poly.entity_id
_entity_poly.type
_entity_poly.pdbx_seq_one_letter_code
_entity_poly.pdbx_strand_id
1 'polypeptide(L)'
;MVKAQQWVNENFSSQENKDNVKKLCIRMTGGTNKIDKSNYEFFNTKLEGELDLNGFKNLEDLAIWGDGTGTLHPINNLKIDRCSKLQKLEIDCTSFNKLNLNSNQKITTLIIRGCINLQKIEGLEQLSNLQNLNLWPSNSIPNSKLQISLSQNNWKLEIGRIKEIQVLKEKAQQLKELADIILPNITFDLDKLKQEIARLRLNELVPQVQKKKSELEQQINNTKNSVETSFKKVIDLLLETQKQIITGKKDPLVQAQFTGQLNAYLSILEGNLSKQELQALLDKKTELIKMEEQIDKLQRTKNKN
;
A
#
# COMPACT_ATOMS: atom_id res chain seq x y z
N MET A 1 15.51 -35.93 -31.16
CA MET A 1 15.38 -35.12 -29.93
C MET A 1 16.10 -35.83 -28.82
N VAL A 2 16.65 -35.09 -27.85
CA VAL A 2 17.31 -35.63 -26.67
C VAL A 2 16.45 -35.32 -25.45
N LYS A 3 16.33 -36.25 -24.49
CA LYS A 3 15.65 -35.95 -23.23
C LYS A 3 16.36 -34.78 -22.54
N ALA A 4 15.63 -33.72 -22.20
CA ALA A 4 16.20 -32.49 -21.65
C ALA A 4 17.06 -32.76 -20.41
N GLN A 5 16.58 -33.60 -19.49
CA GLN A 5 17.36 -33.95 -18.30
C GLN A 5 18.60 -34.80 -18.59
N GLN A 6 18.52 -35.72 -19.56
CA GLN A 6 19.68 -36.50 -20.00
C GLN A 6 20.75 -35.56 -20.56
N TRP A 7 20.36 -34.63 -21.42
CA TRP A 7 21.25 -33.62 -21.98
C TRP A 7 21.92 -32.77 -20.90
N VAL A 8 21.18 -32.35 -19.85
CA VAL A 8 21.74 -31.65 -18.69
C VAL A 8 22.82 -32.50 -18.01
N ASN A 9 22.55 -33.79 -17.78
CA ASN A 9 23.49 -34.68 -17.10
C ASN A 9 24.77 -34.94 -17.93
N GLU A 10 24.65 -35.00 -19.26
CA GLU A 10 25.77 -35.19 -20.18
C GLU A 10 26.66 -33.94 -20.29
N ASN A 11 26.05 -32.75 -20.38
CA ASN A 11 26.79 -31.49 -20.54
C ASN A 11 27.28 -30.91 -19.21
N PHE A 12 26.61 -31.24 -18.11
CA PHE A 12 26.90 -30.74 -16.76
C PHE A 12 26.91 -31.89 -15.75
N SER A 13 27.92 -32.75 -15.87
CA SER A 13 28.05 -34.00 -15.11
C SER A 13 28.34 -33.82 -13.61
N SER A 14 29.01 -32.72 -13.23
CA SER A 14 29.32 -32.40 -11.83
C SER A 14 28.53 -31.18 -11.32
N GLN A 15 28.38 -31.07 -10.00
CA GLN A 15 27.79 -29.87 -9.39
C GLN A 15 28.67 -28.63 -9.62
N GLU A 16 30.00 -28.80 -9.66
CA GLU A 16 30.94 -27.72 -9.98
C GLU A 16 30.67 -27.14 -11.38
N ASN A 17 30.40 -27.98 -12.38
CA ASN A 17 30.04 -27.53 -13.72
C ASN A 17 28.76 -26.69 -13.69
N LYS A 18 27.75 -27.11 -12.92
CA LYS A 18 26.48 -26.39 -12.77
C LYS A 18 26.64 -25.07 -12.03
N ASP A 19 27.47 -25.04 -10.99
CA ASP A 19 27.77 -23.84 -10.21
C ASP A 19 28.58 -22.82 -11.02
N ASN A 20 29.34 -23.24 -12.02
CA ASN A 20 30.07 -22.32 -12.91
C ASN A 20 29.18 -21.63 -13.96
N VAL A 21 27.94 -22.08 -14.19
CA VAL A 21 27.05 -21.48 -15.19
C VAL A 21 26.37 -20.23 -14.62
N LYS A 22 26.61 -19.10 -15.27
CA LYS A 22 25.88 -17.84 -15.03
C LYS A 22 24.88 -17.53 -16.14
N LYS A 23 25.21 -17.88 -17.38
CA LYS A 23 24.30 -17.73 -18.53
C LYS A 23 24.14 -19.06 -19.25
N LEU A 24 22.89 -19.44 -19.49
CA LEU A 24 22.54 -20.61 -20.28
C LEU A 24 21.57 -20.21 -21.39
N CYS A 25 22.01 -20.37 -22.64
CA CYS A 25 21.19 -20.20 -23.83
C CYS A 25 21.06 -21.53 -24.55
N ILE A 26 19.83 -21.97 -24.83
CA ILE A 26 19.53 -23.19 -25.58
C ILE A 26 18.71 -22.76 -26.80
N ARG A 27 19.27 -22.96 -27.99
CA ARG A 27 18.65 -22.63 -29.27
C ARG A 27 18.37 -23.90 -30.06
N MET A 28 17.15 -24.03 -30.55
CA MET A 28 16.74 -25.20 -31.32
C MET A 28 17.43 -25.27 -32.69
N THR A 29 17.78 -24.13 -33.28
CA THR A 29 18.37 -24.00 -34.63
C THR A 29 19.44 -22.91 -34.72
N GLY A 30 20.19 -22.96 -35.83
CA GLY A 30 21.23 -21.98 -36.20
C GLY A 30 22.56 -22.19 -35.48
N GLY A 31 23.65 -21.60 -35.97
CA GLY A 31 24.91 -21.41 -35.25
C GLY A 31 25.73 -22.65 -34.86
N THR A 32 26.78 -22.40 -34.08
CA THR A 32 27.68 -23.37 -33.46
C THR A 32 27.78 -23.08 -31.97
N ASN A 33 27.96 -24.11 -31.13
CA ASN A 33 28.05 -23.95 -29.68
C ASN A 33 29.14 -22.95 -29.30
N LYS A 34 28.82 -22.04 -28.38
CA LYS A 34 29.76 -21.05 -27.83
C LYS A 34 29.80 -21.20 -26.33
N ILE A 35 30.98 -21.52 -25.81
CA ILE A 35 31.23 -21.62 -24.38
C ILE A 35 32.35 -20.66 -24.06
N ASP A 36 32.04 -19.64 -23.25
CA ASP A 36 33.01 -18.67 -22.75
C ASP A 36 32.84 -18.50 -21.24
N LYS A 37 33.79 -19.06 -20.48
CA LYS A 37 33.82 -19.06 -19.01
C LYS A 37 32.52 -19.62 -18.40
N SER A 38 31.63 -18.72 -17.98
CA SER A 38 30.36 -19.02 -17.31
C SER A 38 29.14 -18.85 -18.22
N ASN A 39 29.38 -18.55 -19.50
CA ASN A 39 28.36 -18.34 -20.52
C ASN A 39 28.33 -19.53 -21.47
N TYR A 40 27.19 -20.21 -21.52
CA TYR A 40 26.98 -21.39 -22.32
C TYR A 40 25.86 -21.12 -23.32
N GLU A 41 26.18 -21.17 -24.60
CA GLU A 41 25.21 -21.05 -25.69
C GLU A 41 25.26 -22.31 -26.54
N PHE A 42 24.19 -23.09 -26.48
CA PHE A 42 24.00 -24.31 -27.24
C PHE A 42 23.06 -24.06 -28.40
N PHE A 43 23.49 -24.53 -29.56
CA PHE A 43 22.86 -24.33 -30.84
C PHE A 43 22.43 -25.69 -31.41
N ASN A 44 21.45 -25.70 -32.32
CA ASN A 44 20.91 -26.93 -32.90
C ASN A 44 20.47 -27.98 -31.85
N THR A 45 20.03 -27.52 -30.67
CA THR A 45 19.79 -28.35 -29.49
C THR A 45 18.29 -28.60 -29.30
N LYS A 46 17.82 -29.74 -29.81
CA LYS A 46 16.41 -30.18 -29.77
C LYS A 46 16.15 -31.06 -28.54
N LEU A 47 15.73 -30.43 -27.43
CA LEU A 47 15.40 -31.11 -26.17
C LEU A 47 13.91 -31.40 -26.05
N GLU A 48 13.55 -32.46 -25.33
CA GLU A 48 12.16 -32.81 -25.03
C GLU A 48 11.97 -33.19 -23.56
N GLY A 49 10.73 -33.04 -23.06
CA GLY A 49 10.36 -33.42 -21.70
C GLY A 49 10.67 -32.34 -20.65
N GLU A 50 10.96 -32.78 -19.42
CA GLU A 50 11.25 -31.90 -18.30
C GLU A 50 12.71 -31.41 -18.34
N LEU A 51 12.89 -30.10 -18.26
CA LEU A 51 14.18 -29.44 -18.08
C LEU A 51 14.32 -28.98 -16.62
N ASP A 52 15.07 -29.72 -15.80
CA ASP A 52 15.34 -29.35 -14.41
C ASP A 52 16.68 -28.61 -14.29
N LEU A 53 16.59 -27.31 -13.99
CA LEU A 53 17.74 -26.43 -13.78
C LEU A 53 17.93 -26.05 -12.30
N ASN A 54 17.24 -26.71 -11.37
CA ASN A 54 17.38 -26.42 -9.94
C ASN A 54 18.79 -26.65 -9.37
N GLY A 55 19.64 -27.38 -10.10
CA GLY A 55 21.05 -27.56 -9.76
C GLY A 55 21.94 -26.34 -10.08
N PHE A 56 21.48 -25.39 -10.90
CA PHE A 56 22.27 -24.25 -11.38
C PHE A 56 22.10 -23.04 -10.45
N LYS A 57 22.75 -23.09 -9.27
CA LYS A 57 22.58 -22.11 -8.19
C LYS A 57 23.05 -20.69 -8.54
N ASN A 58 23.96 -20.58 -9.52
CA ASN A 58 24.56 -19.32 -9.95
C ASN A 58 23.97 -18.77 -11.26
N LEU A 59 22.91 -19.39 -11.79
CA LEU A 59 22.28 -18.96 -13.03
C LEU A 59 21.65 -17.57 -12.87
N GLU A 60 22.07 -16.64 -13.72
CA GLU A 60 21.67 -15.22 -13.75
C GLU A 60 20.86 -14.90 -15.03
N ASP A 61 21.16 -15.55 -16.15
CA ASP A 61 20.48 -15.37 -17.45
C ASP A 61 20.13 -16.73 -18.08
N LEU A 62 18.84 -16.96 -18.30
CA LEU A 62 18.33 -18.15 -18.97
C LEU A 62 17.56 -17.75 -20.24
N ALA A 63 17.97 -18.33 -21.36
CA ALA A 63 17.33 -18.15 -22.65
C ALA A 63 17.03 -19.52 -23.29
N ILE A 64 15.76 -19.81 -23.57
CA ILE A 64 15.33 -21.01 -24.31
C ILE A 64 14.62 -20.55 -25.57
N TRP A 65 15.19 -20.82 -26.73
CA TRP A 65 14.71 -20.33 -28.02
C TRP A 65 14.31 -21.51 -28.92
N GLY A 66 13.06 -21.52 -29.38
CA GLY A 66 12.60 -22.39 -30.46
C GLY A 66 13.01 -21.89 -31.85
N ASP A 67 12.32 -22.37 -32.87
CA ASP A 67 12.59 -22.12 -34.29
C ASP A 67 11.45 -21.28 -34.90
N GLY A 68 11.18 -20.14 -34.27
CA GLY A 68 10.00 -19.34 -34.56
C GLY A 68 8.68 -20.09 -34.33
N THR A 69 7.57 -19.52 -34.79
CA THR A 69 6.21 -20.04 -34.52
C THR A 69 5.88 -21.35 -35.27
N GLY A 70 6.78 -21.86 -36.12
CA GLY A 70 6.53 -23.04 -36.95
C GLY A 70 6.69 -24.37 -36.21
N THR A 71 7.58 -24.44 -35.22
CA THR A 71 7.81 -25.66 -34.42
C THR A 71 8.10 -25.29 -32.97
N LEU A 72 7.29 -25.81 -32.04
CA LEU A 72 7.54 -25.65 -30.62
C LEU A 72 8.67 -26.56 -30.14
N HIS A 73 9.49 -26.03 -29.26
CA HIS A 73 10.44 -26.76 -28.43
C HIS A 73 9.64 -27.69 -27.49
N PRO A 74 9.78 -29.02 -27.57
CA PRO A 74 8.95 -29.97 -26.80
C PRO A 74 9.40 -30.12 -25.34
N ILE A 75 10.06 -29.11 -24.79
CA ILE A 75 10.15 -28.93 -23.35
C ILE A 75 8.74 -28.65 -22.83
N ASN A 76 8.25 -29.57 -22.00
CA ASN A 76 6.89 -29.56 -21.47
C ASN A 76 6.82 -29.19 -19.97
N ASN A 77 7.98 -29.09 -19.32
CA ASN A 77 8.11 -28.60 -17.96
C ASN A 77 9.48 -27.94 -17.77
N LEU A 78 9.53 -26.83 -17.02
CA LEU A 78 10.75 -26.11 -16.68
C LEU A 78 10.81 -25.92 -15.16
N LYS A 79 11.85 -26.45 -14.52
CA LYS A 79 12.08 -26.26 -13.08
C LYS A 79 13.25 -25.34 -12.84
N ILE A 80 12.96 -24.17 -12.26
CA ILE A 80 13.91 -23.09 -11.95
C ILE A 80 13.70 -22.53 -10.54
N ASP A 81 12.97 -23.25 -9.68
CA ASP A 81 12.58 -22.83 -8.33
C ASP A 81 13.80 -22.54 -7.43
N ARG A 82 14.95 -23.18 -7.70
CA ARG A 82 16.20 -22.98 -6.96
C ARG A 82 17.20 -22.04 -7.64
N CYS A 83 16.83 -21.42 -8.77
CA CYS A 83 17.65 -20.42 -9.47
C CYS A 83 17.45 -19.02 -8.85
N SER A 84 17.85 -18.84 -7.60
CA SER A 84 17.61 -17.61 -6.81
C SER A 84 18.40 -16.38 -7.29
N LYS A 85 19.39 -16.57 -8.18
CA LYS A 85 20.15 -15.49 -8.81
C LYS A 85 19.61 -15.06 -10.17
N LEU A 86 18.57 -15.70 -10.68
CA LEU A 86 18.04 -15.44 -12.01
C LEU A 86 17.51 -14.01 -12.14
N GLN A 87 18.08 -13.25 -13.06
CA GLN A 87 17.74 -11.85 -13.36
C GLN A 87 17.02 -11.72 -14.70
N LYS A 88 17.39 -12.54 -15.68
CA LYS A 88 16.80 -12.53 -17.01
C LYS A 88 16.26 -13.92 -17.36
N LEU A 89 15.01 -13.94 -17.79
CA LEU A 89 14.36 -15.13 -18.30
C LEU A 89 13.73 -14.82 -19.67
N GLU A 90 14.23 -15.50 -20.69
CA GLU A 90 13.71 -15.42 -22.06
C GLU A 90 13.29 -16.82 -22.52
N ILE A 91 12.01 -16.97 -22.84
CA ILE A 91 11.47 -18.23 -23.31
C ILE A 91 10.72 -17.98 -24.61
N ASP A 92 11.12 -18.66 -25.67
CA ASP A 92 10.51 -18.55 -26.98
C ASP A 92 10.11 -19.92 -27.52
N CYS A 93 8.87 -20.01 -28.00
CA CYS A 93 8.32 -21.16 -28.73
C CYS A 93 8.47 -22.49 -27.99
N THR A 94 8.06 -22.59 -26.71
CA THR A 94 8.06 -23.86 -25.94
C THR A 94 6.66 -24.48 -25.80
N SER A 95 6.60 -25.75 -25.37
CA SER A 95 5.35 -26.53 -25.31
C SER A 95 4.68 -26.59 -23.95
N PHE A 96 5.31 -26.11 -22.88
CA PHE A 96 4.75 -26.19 -21.53
C PHE A 96 3.54 -25.25 -21.33
N ASN A 97 2.62 -25.67 -20.46
CA ASN A 97 1.36 -24.96 -20.21
C ASN A 97 1.35 -24.11 -18.93
N LYS A 98 2.37 -24.26 -18.07
CA LYS A 98 2.51 -23.56 -16.79
C LYS A 98 3.96 -23.16 -16.57
N LEU A 99 4.17 -21.97 -16.03
CA LEU A 99 5.47 -21.48 -15.55
C LEU A 99 5.36 -21.04 -14.09
N ASN A 100 6.28 -21.51 -13.24
CA ASN A 100 6.37 -21.10 -11.84
C ASN A 100 7.56 -20.16 -11.64
N LEU A 101 7.31 -18.95 -11.13
CA LEU A 101 8.30 -17.90 -10.86
C LEU A 101 8.30 -17.46 -9.38
N ASN A 102 7.58 -18.16 -8.49
CA ASN A 102 7.42 -17.77 -7.08
C ASN A 102 8.77 -17.54 -6.35
N SER A 103 9.79 -18.31 -6.71
CA SER A 103 11.11 -18.25 -6.04
C SER A 103 12.11 -17.33 -6.75
N ASN A 104 11.77 -16.75 -7.91
CA ASN A 104 12.71 -16.01 -8.77
C ASN A 104 12.59 -14.48 -8.61
N GLN A 105 12.54 -14.00 -7.37
CA GLN A 105 12.28 -12.59 -7.02
C GLN A 105 13.30 -11.58 -7.61
N LYS A 106 14.48 -12.04 -8.07
CA LYS A 106 15.52 -11.21 -8.69
C LYS A 106 15.30 -10.93 -10.18
N ILE A 107 14.29 -11.53 -10.82
CA ILE A 107 14.02 -11.29 -12.24
C ILE A 107 13.71 -9.81 -12.46
N THR A 108 14.51 -9.17 -13.31
CA THR A 108 14.32 -7.80 -13.80
C THR A 108 13.76 -7.79 -15.22
N THR A 109 13.99 -8.86 -15.99
CA THR A 109 13.54 -8.99 -17.38
C THR A 109 12.89 -10.35 -17.61
N LEU A 110 11.60 -10.33 -17.95
CA LEU A 110 10.83 -11.52 -18.35
C LEU A 110 10.32 -11.35 -19.78
N ILE A 111 10.79 -12.21 -20.68
CA ILE A 111 10.39 -12.24 -22.08
C ILE A 111 9.84 -13.63 -22.36
N ILE A 112 8.56 -13.71 -22.72
CA ILE A 112 7.91 -14.94 -23.14
C ILE A 112 7.33 -14.69 -24.53
N ARG A 113 7.79 -15.48 -25.51
CA ARG A 113 7.43 -15.36 -26.93
C ARG A 113 6.98 -16.71 -27.47
N GLY A 114 6.02 -16.73 -28.38
CA GLY A 114 5.64 -17.95 -29.13
C GLY A 114 5.17 -19.16 -28.30
N CYS A 115 4.98 -19.03 -26.98
CA CYS A 115 4.58 -20.11 -26.09
C CYS A 115 3.07 -20.31 -26.15
N ILE A 116 2.55 -20.79 -27.28
CA ILE A 116 1.10 -20.84 -27.59
C ILE A 116 0.28 -21.70 -26.62
N ASN A 117 0.93 -22.67 -25.96
CA ASN A 117 0.28 -23.58 -25.01
C ASN A 117 0.31 -23.06 -23.56
N LEU A 118 1.05 -21.98 -23.28
CA LEU A 118 1.16 -21.42 -21.93
C LEU A 118 -0.20 -20.87 -21.48
N GLN A 119 -0.71 -21.38 -20.37
CA GLN A 119 -2.01 -20.99 -19.80
C GLN A 119 -1.85 -20.15 -18.53
N LYS A 120 -0.78 -20.40 -17.75
CA LYS A 120 -0.59 -19.80 -16.44
C LYS A 120 0.86 -19.47 -16.13
N ILE A 121 1.10 -18.30 -15.55
CA ILE A 121 2.36 -17.92 -14.90
C ILE A 121 2.05 -17.67 -13.43
N GLU A 122 2.64 -18.46 -12.53
CA GLU A 122 2.53 -18.30 -11.08
C GLU A 122 3.70 -17.46 -10.54
N GLY A 123 3.43 -16.59 -9.57
CA GLY A 123 4.47 -15.78 -8.92
C GLY A 123 4.90 -14.54 -9.71
N LEU A 124 4.20 -14.18 -10.78
CA LEU A 124 4.47 -12.96 -11.55
C LEU A 124 4.32 -11.70 -10.67
N GLU A 125 3.31 -11.69 -9.79
CA GLU A 125 3.05 -10.66 -8.79
C GLU A 125 4.15 -10.53 -7.73
N GLN A 126 4.94 -11.60 -7.53
CA GLN A 126 6.04 -11.66 -6.56
C GLN A 126 7.35 -11.10 -7.12
N LEU A 127 7.44 -10.82 -8.43
CA LEU A 127 8.63 -10.26 -9.07
C LEU A 127 8.76 -8.75 -8.76
N SER A 128 9.20 -8.42 -7.55
CA SER A 128 9.33 -7.04 -7.08
C SER A 128 10.32 -6.19 -7.87
N ASN A 129 11.31 -6.83 -8.51
CA ASN A 129 12.38 -6.17 -9.26
C ASN A 129 12.10 -6.11 -10.77
N LEU A 130 10.93 -6.57 -11.24
CA LEU A 130 10.62 -6.64 -12.66
C LEU A 130 10.58 -5.24 -13.28
N GLN A 131 11.44 -4.99 -14.26
CA GLN A 131 11.55 -3.73 -14.99
C GLN A 131 10.97 -3.85 -16.40
N ASN A 132 11.21 -5.01 -17.04
CA ASN A 132 10.84 -5.31 -18.41
C ASN A 132 9.99 -6.59 -18.46
N LEU A 133 8.78 -6.47 -18.98
CA LEU A 133 7.89 -7.60 -19.24
C LEU A 133 7.46 -7.57 -20.70
N ASN A 134 7.70 -8.66 -21.42
CA ASN A 134 7.24 -8.85 -22.79
C ASN A 134 6.59 -10.24 -22.90
N LEU A 135 5.30 -10.27 -23.21
CA LEU A 135 4.50 -11.50 -23.29
C LEU A 135 3.87 -11.61 -24.68
N TRP A 136 4.63 -12.02 -25.69
CA TRP A 136 4.16 -12.14 -27.07
C TRP A 136 3.78 -13.60 -27.41
N PRO A 137 2.76 -13.86 -28.24
CA PRO A 137 1.66 -13.01 -28.63
C PRO A 137 0.50 -13.27 -27.66
N SER A 138 0.34 -12.42 -26.64
CA SER A 138 -0.87 -12.52 -25.84
C SER A 138 -2.13 -12.20 -26.67
N ASN A 139 -2.00 -11.38 -27.74
CA ASN A 139 -3.16 -10.80 -28.44
C ASN A 139 -3.15 -10.92 -29.99
N SER A 140 -2.07 -11.42 -30.62
CA SER A 140 -1.91 -11.39 -32.10
C SER A 140 -1.96 -12.76 -32.78
N ILE A 141 -2.17 -13.85 -32.02
CA ILE A 141 -2.46 -15.17 -32.59
C ILE A 141 -3.88 -15.55 -32.17
N PRO A 142 -4.80 -15.86 -33.10
CA PRO A 142 -6.05 -16.52 -32.76
C PRO A 142 -5.69 -17.86 -32.10
N ASN A 143 -6.03 -18.04 -30.82
CA ASN A 143 -5.83 -19.24 -29.96
C ASN A 143 -4.78 -19.15 -28.81
N SER A 144 -4.32 -17.97 -28.38
CA SER A 144 -3.57 -17.91 -27.10
C SER A 144 -4.48 -18.30 -25.93
N LYS A 145 -4.05 -19.29 -25.13
CA LYS A 145 -4.80 -19.76 -23.92
C LYS A 145 -4.34 -19.09 -22.63
N LEU A 146 -3.39 -18.16 -22.73
CA LEU A 146 -2.76 -17.49 -21.61
C LEU A 146 -3.76 -16.53 -20.97
N GLN A 147 -4.36 -16.95 -19.85
CA GLN A 147 -5.22 -16.10 -19.05
C GLN A 147 -4.35 -15.15 -18.22
N ILE A 148 -3.88 -14.09 -18.87
CA ILE A 148 -3.21 -12.98 -18.18
C ILE A 148 -4.13 -11.78 -18.22
N SER A 149 -4.63 -11.37 -17.05
CA SER A 149 -5.39 -10.13 -16.87
C SER A 149 -4.56 -8.87 -17.09
N LEU A 150 -3.22 -9.01 -17.19
CA LEU A 150 -2.27 -7.92 -17.39
C LEU A 150 -2.14 -7.61 -18.88
N SER A 151 -2.74 -6.51 -19.33
CA SER A 151 -2.40 -5.98 -20.66
C SER A 151 -0.93 -5.52 -20.65
N GLN A 152 -0.19 -5.81 -21.74
CA GLN A 152 1.23 -5.45 -21.88
C GLN A 152 1.52 -3.96 -21.62
N ASN A 153 0.51 -3.09 -21.79
CA ASN A 153 0.66 -1.65 -21.61
C ASN A 153 0.46 -1.19 -20.15
N ASN A 154 -0.24 -1.96 -19.31
CA ASN A 154 -0.62 -1.54 -17.94
C ASN A 154 -0.18 -2.51 -16.83
N TRP A 155 0.64 -3.53 -17.14
CA TRP A 155 1.02 -4.56 -16.17
C TRP A 155 1.65 -4.01 -14.88
N LYS A 156 2.43 -2.91 -14.95
CA LYS A 156 3.03 -2.28 -13.77
C LYS A 156 1.97 -1.76 -12.79
N LEU A 157 0.94 -1.10 -13.33
CA LEU A 157 -0.19 -0.58 -12.54
C LEU A 157 -0.99 -1.71 -11.92
N GLU A 158 -1.23 -2.76 -12.69
CA GLU A 158 -2.06 -3.88 -12.25
C GLU A 158 -1.32 -4.79 -11.23
N ILE A 159 -0.01 -5.02 -11.38
CA ILE A 159 0.81 -5.65 -10.33
C ILE A 159 0.83 -4.78 -9.07
N GLY A 160 0.91 -3.45 -9.21
CA GLY A 160 0.79 -2.52 -8.08
C GLY A 160 -0.52 -2.72 -7.30
N ARG A 161 -1.65 -2.76 -8.00
CA ARG A 161 -2.97 -3.02 -7.40
C ARG A 161 -3.06 -4.37 -6.71
N ILE A 162 -2.54 -5.43 -7.33
CA ILE A 162 -2.53 -6.77 -6.72
C ILE A 162 -1.76 -6.76 -5.40
N LYS A 163 -0.61 -6.06 -5.35
CA LYS A 163 0.18 -5.90 -4.12
C LYS A 163 -0.58 -5.13 -3.05
N GLU A 164 -1.25 -4.04 -3.40
CA GLU A 164 -2.07 -3.28 -2.46
C GLU A 164 -3.22 -4.12 -1.89
N ILE A 165 -3.90 -4.89 -2.74
CA ILE A 165 -4.96 -5.82 -2.31
C ILE A 165 -4.41 -6.86 -1.33
N GLN A 166 -3.23 -7.40 -1.59
CA GLN A 166 -2.60 -8.39 -0.71
C GLN A 166 -2.29 -7.80 0.67
N VAL A 167 -1.71 -6.61 0.72
CA VAL A 167 -1.44 -5.88 1.98
C VAL A 167 -2.74 -5.59 2.73
N LEU A 168 -3.81 -5.21 2.03
CA LEU A 168 -5.11 -4.95 2.65
C LEU A 168 -5.73 -6.24 3.23
N LYS A 169 -5.60 -7.37 2.53
CA LYS A 169 -6.05 -8.68 3.03
C LYS A 169 -5.33 -9.08 4.31
N GLU A 170 -4.01 -8.91 4.36
CA GLU A 170 -3.20 -9.21 5.55
C GLU A 170 -3.63 -8.34 6.74
N LYS A 171 -3.82 -7.03 6.52
CA LYS A 171 -4.32 -6.11 7.57
C LYS A 171 -5.72 -6.48 8.04
N ALA A 172 -6.61 -6.85 7.13
CA ALA A 172 -7.96 -7.28 7.48
C ALA A 172 -7.95 -8.56 8.33
N GLN A 173 -7.06 -9.49 8.01
CA GLN A 173 -6.87 -10.73 8.77
C GLN A 173 -6.34 -10.45 10.18
N GLN A 174 -5.34 -9.59 10.32
CA GLN A 174 -4.82 -9.17 11.63
C GLN A 174 -5.91 -8.50 12.49
N LEU A 175 -6.74 -7.65 11.87
CA LEU A 175 -7.85 -7.01 12.57
C LEU A 175 -8.89 -8.04 13.05
N LYS A 176 -9.17 -9.05 12.22
CA LYS A 176 -10.06 -10.15 12.58
C LYS A 176 -9.52 -10.94 13.76
N GLU A 177 -8.24 -11.32 13.74
CA GLU A 177 -7.59 -12.04 14.84
C GLU A 177 -7.65 -11.25 16.15
N LEU A 178 -7.38 -9.93 16.10
CA LEU A 178 -7.52 -9.06 17.26
C LEU A 178 -8.97 -9.03 17.78
N ALA A 179 -9.95 -8.95 16.89
CA ALA A 179 -11.36 -8.95 17.26
C ALA A 179 -11.77 -10.28 17.91
N ASP A 180 -11.32 -11.41 17.36
CA ASP A 180 -11.59 -12.76 17.88
C ASP A 180 -11.00 -12.97 19.28
N ILE A 181 -9.83 -12.37 19.59
CA ILE A 181 -9.22 -12.39 20.93
C ILE A 181 -10.08 -11.62 21.95
N ILE A 182 -10.57 -10.44 21.58
CA ILE A 182 -11.28 -9.55 22.50
C ILE A 182 -12.74 -10.01 22.70
N LEU A 183 -13.35 -10.61 21.68
CA LEU A 183 -14.77 -10.96 21.67
C LEU A 183 -15.02 -12.38 21.13
N PRO A 184 -14.57 -13.43 21.82
CA PRO A 184 -14.84 -14.80 21.39
C PRO A 184 -16.36 -15.03 21.32
N ASN A 185 -16.86 -15.40 20.14
CA ASN A 185 -18.27 -15.72 19.85
C ASN A 185 -19.25 -14.54 19.71
N ILE A 186 -18.78 -13.31 19.44
CA ILE A 186 -19.67 -12.19 19.10
C ILE A 186 -19.34 -11.71 17.69
N THR A 187 -20.35 -11.55 16.84
CA THR A 187 -20.21 -10.89 15.54
C THR A 187 -19.76 -9.44 15.76
N PHE A 188 -18.52 -9.13 15.39
CA PHE A 188 -17.94 -7.79 15.52
C PHE A 188 -18.65 -6.81 14.60
N ASP A 189 -19.49 -5.97 15.18
CA ASP A 189 -20.12 -4.84 14.50
C ASP A 189 -19.32 -3.57 14.81
N LEU A 190 -18.56 -3.11 13.80
CA LEU A 190 -17.73 -1.91 13.91
C LEU A 190 -18.57 -0.66 14.20
N ASP A 191 -19.81 -0.60 13.73
CA ASP A 191 -20.69 0.54 13.96
C ASP A 191 -21.23 0.52 15.38
N LYS A 192 -21.55 -0.66 15.92
CA LYS A 192 -21.88 -0.83 17.35
C LYS A 192 -20.70 -0.43 18.25
N LEU A 193 -19.47 -0.80 17.89
CA LEU A 193 -18.27 -0.38 18.63
C LEU A 193 -18.08 1.15 18.59
N LYS A 194 -18.22 1.77 17.42
CA LYS A 194 -18.13 3.24 17.28
C LYS A 194 -19.18 3.95 18.16
N GLN A 195 -20.41 3.43 18.20
CA GLN A 195 -21.47 3.97 19.06
C GLN A 195 -21.11 3.83 20.54
N GLU A 196 -20.60 2.68 20.97
CA GLU A 196 -20.25 2.44 22.37
C GLU A 196 -19.07 3.31 22.82
N ILE A 197 -18.04 3.47 21.98
CA ILE A 197 -16.94 4.40 22.22
C ILE A 197 -17.45 5.84 22.34
N ALA A 198 -18.35 6.27 21.45
CA ALA A 198 -18.93 7.61 21.51
C ALA A 198 -19.75 7.81 22.79
N ARG A 199 -20.52 6.81 23.23
CA ARG A 199 -21.28 6.82 24.49
C ARG A 199 -20.35 6.99 25.69
N LEU A 200 -19.29 6.20 25.78
CA LEU A 200 -18.33 6.26 26.88
C LEU A 200 -17.63 7.63 26.94
N ARG A 201 -17.22 8.17 25.79
CA ARG A 201 -16.59 9.50 25.71
C ARG A 201 -17.54 10.63 26.10
N LEU A 202 -18.83 10.56 25.74
CA LEU A 202 -19.82 11.54 26.18
C LEU A 202 -20.03 11.50 27.69
N ASN A 203 -20.10 10.31 28.29
CA ASN A 203 -20.23 10.15 29.74
C ASN A 203 -19.05 10.74 30.51
N GLU A 204 -17.84 10.70 29.92
CA GLU A 204 -16.63 11.29 30.49
C GLU A 204 -16.57 12.82 30.31
N LEU A 205 -16.90 13.32 29.12
CA LEU A 205 -16.71 14.74 28.76
C LEU A 205 -17.83 15.66 29.28
N VAL A 206 -19.09 15.21 29.28
CA VAL A 206 -20.24 16.06 29.66
C VAL A 206 -20.10 16.61 31.09
N PRO A 207 -19.79 15.80 32.12
CA PRO A 207 -19.63 16.31 33.48
C PRO A 207 -18.45 17.30 33.60
N GLN A 208 -17.36 17.06 32.86
CA GLN A 208 -16.19 17.95 32.87
C GLN A 208 -16.51 19.32 32.27
N VAL A 209 -17.24 19.35 31.16
CA VAL A 209 -17.68 20.59 30.51
C VAL A 209 -18.64 21.37 31.40
N GLN A 210 -19.59 20.69 32.05
CA GLN A 210 -20.50 21.33 33.00
C GLN A 210 -19.76 21.97 34.19
N LYS A 211 -18.76 21.27 34.74
CA LYS A 211 -17.91 21.80 35.81
C LYS A 211 -17.13 23.04 35.34
N LYS A 212 -16.43 22.95 34.22
CA LYS A 212 -15.65 24.06 33.66
C LYS A 212 -16.51 25.26 33.29
N LYS A 213 -17.73 25.03 32.80
CA LYS A 213 -18.70 26.09 32.52
C LYS A 213 -19.07 26.86 33.79
N SER A 214 -19.38 26.13 34.87
CA SER A 214 -19.72 26.74 36.16
C SER A 214 -18.55 27.55 36.74
N GLU A 215 -17.32 27.01 36.66
CA GLU A 215 -16.11 27.71 37.09
C GLU A 215 -15.86 28.98 36.27
N LEU A 216 -16.05 28.93 34.95
CA LEU A 216 -15.89 30.08 34.07
C LEU A 216 -16.94 31.16 34.35
N GLU A 217 -18.21 30.78 34.54
CA GLU A 217 -19.29 31.71 34.90
C GLU A 217 -18.99 32.44 36.23
N GLN A 218 -18.47 31.72 37.22
CA GLN A 218 -18.03 32.33 38.48
C GLN A 218 -16.88 33.31 38.26
N GLN A 219 -15.89 32.96 37.45
CA GLN A 219 -14.77 33.86 37.14
C GLN A 219 -15.21 35.11 36.39
N ILE A 220 -16.10 34.98 35.39
CA ILE A 220 -16.68 36.12 34.68
C ILE A 220 -17.39 37.07 35.65
N ASN A 221 -18.19 36.53 36.58
CA ASN A 221 -18.91 37.35 37.56
C ASN A 221 -17.96 38.07 38.52
N ASN A 222 -16.90 37.40 38.98
CA ASN A 222 -15.88 38.02 39.83
C ASN A 222 -15.16 39.17 39.10
N THR A 223 -14.73 38.94 37.85
CA THR A 223 -14.10 39.97 37.01
C THR A 223 -15.05 41.14 36.71
N LYS A 224 -16.34 40.88 36.51
CA LYS A 224 -17.34 41.94 36.34
C LYS A 224 -17.51 42.76 37.62
N ASN A 225 -17.46 42.13 38.79
CA ASN A 225 -17.63 42.82 40.07
C ASN A 225 -16.44 43.72 40.44
N SER A 226 -15.26 43.46 39.89
CA SER A 226 -14.05 44.27 40.11
C SER A 226 -13.91 45.49 39.19
N VAL A 227 -14.83 45.69 38.24
CA VAL A 227 -14.79 46.80 37.27
C VAL A 227 -16.05 47.67 37.32
N GLU A 228 -15.93 48.92 36.87
CA GLU A 228 -17.08 49.81 36.74
C GLU A 228 -18.13 49.28 35.77
N THR A 229 -19.38 49.72 35.94
CA THR A 229 -20.53 49.27 35.14
C THR A 229 -20.34 49.46 33.63
N SER A 230 -19.59 50.48 33.22
CA SER A 230 -19.21 50.76 31.83
C SER A 230 -18.40 49.62 31.19
N PHE A 231 -17.50 48.99 31.93
CA PHE A 231 -16.62 47.92 31.45
C PHE A 231 -17.26 46.53 31.48
N LYS A 232 -18.30 46.31 32.28
CA LYS A 232 -19.02 45.01 32.33
C LYS A 232 -19.55 44.58 30.96
N LYS A 233 -20.09 45.54 30.19
CA LYS A 233 -20.57 45.30 28.82
C LYS A 233 -19.42 44.98 27.87
N VAL A 234 -18.24 45.55 28.07
CA VAL A 234 -17.05 45.30 27.24
C VAL A 234 -16.53 43.87 27.47
N ILE A 235 -16.61 43.34 28.70
CA ILE A 235 -16.29 41.93 29.00
C ILE A 235 -17.24 40.99 28.25
N ASP A 236 -18.53 41.28 28.23
CA ASP A 236 -19.51 40.46 27.48
C ASP A 236 -19.23 40.46 25.98
N LEU A 237 -18.93 41.64 25.41
CA LEU A 237 -18.56 41.77 24.01
C LEU A 237 -17.26 41.04 23.69
N LEU A 238 -16.25 41.12 24.56
CA LEU A 238 -14.97 40.40 24.41
C LEU A 238 -15.20 38.89 24.28
N LEU A 239 -15.98 38.30 25.18
CA LEU A 239 -16.23 36.86 25.22
C LEU A 239 -17.10 36.38 24.05
N GLU A 240 -18.04 37.21 23.61
CA GLU A 240 -18.89 36.90 22.45
C GLU A 240 -18.10 37.02 21.14
N THR A 241 -17.29 38.07 20.96
CA THR A 241 -16.39 38.20 19.81
C THR A 241 -15.40 37.04 19.75
N GLN A 242 -14.85 36.61 20.88
CA GLN A 242 -14.00 35.43 20.92
C GLN A 242 -14.72 34.16 20.47
N LYS A 243 -15.97 33.96 20.91
CA LYS A 243 -16.79 32.82 20.46
C LYS A 243 -17.00 32.85 18.95
N GLN A 244 -17.24 34.02 18.37
CA GLN A 244 -17.42 34.18 16.92
C GLN A 244 -16.14 33.92 16.12
N ILE A 245 -14.97 34.28 16.67
CA ILE A 245 -13.67 33.93 16.07
C ILE A 245 -13.51 32.40 16.00
N ILE A 246 -13.83 31.71 17.10
CA ILE A 246 -13.61 30.26 17.21
C ILE A 246 -14.63 29.46 16.39
N THR A 247 -15.91 29.83 16.46
CA THR A 247 -17.03 29.06 15.88
C THR A 247 -17.49 29.57 14.51
N GLY A 248 -17.07 30.77 14.10
CA GLY A 248 -17.52 31.44 12.88
C GLY A 248 -16.91 30.90 11.60
N LYS A 249 -17.37 31.45 10.46
CA LYS A 249 -16.84 31.10 9.13
C LYS A 249 -15.36 31.51 9.04
N LYS A 250 -14.54 30.69 8.39
CA LYS A 250 -13.11 30.93 8.15
C LYS A 250 -12.86 31.92 6.99
N ASP A 251 -13.72 32.92 6.85
CA ASP A 251 -13.51 33.98 5.87
C ASP A 251 -12.40 34.93 6.38
N PRO A 252 -11.31 35.15 5.62
CA PRO A 252 -10.18 35.95 6.09
C PRO A 252 -10.54 37.39 6.47
N LEU A 253 -11.49 38.02 5.76
CA LEU A 253 -11.90 39.40 6.00
C LEU A 253 -12.72 39.49 7.30
N VAL A 254 -13.65 38.56 7.49
CA VAL A 254 -14.46 38.47 8.72
C VAL A 254 -13.59 38.15 9.94
N GLN A 255 -12.60 37.27 9.79
CA GLN A 255 -11.66 36.92 10.86
C GLN A 255 -10.77 38.11 11.26
N ALA A 256 -10.25 38.87 10.28
CA ALA A 256 -9.48 40.07 10.54
C ALA A 256 -10.31 41.12 11.29
N GLN A 257 -11.58 41.29 10.91
CA GLN A 257 -12.51 42.19 11.60
C GLN A 257 -12.71 41.81 13.07
N PHE A 258 -13.06 40.55 13.36
CA PHE A 258 -13.27 40.11 14.74
C PHE A 258 -11.99 40.14 15.56
N THR A 259 -10.84 39.83 14.96
CA THR A 259 -9.54 39.94 15.63
C THR A 259 -9.25 41.39 16.01
N GLY A 260 -9.53 42.35 15.11
CA GLY A 260 -9.41 43.78 15.40
C GLY A 260 -10.34 44.23 16.53
N GLN A 261 -11.58 43.77 16.54
CA GLN A 261 -12.55 44.06 17.62
C GLN A 261 -12.10 43.47 18.96
N LEU A 262 -11.64 42.22 18.98
CA LEU A 262 -11.12 41.56 20.17
C LEU A 262 -9.95 42.34 20.77
N ASN A 263 -9.00 42.78 19.94
CA ASN A 263 -7.86 43.58 20.37
C ASN A 263 -8.30 44.94 20.94
N ALA A 264 -9.28 45.60 20.31
CA ALA A 264 -9.82 46.87 20.82
C ALA A 264 -10.45 46.70 22.21
N TYR A 265 -11.24 45.63 22.42
CA TYR A 265 -11.82 45.34 23.73
C TYR A 265 -10.76 45.00 24.77
N LEU A 266 -9.72 44.26 24.39
CA LEU A 266 -8.57 43.99 25.27
C LEU A 266 -7.88 45.29 25.71
N SER A 267 -7.54 46.18 24.77
CA SER A 267 -6.89 47.45 25.10
C SER A 267 -7.73 48.35 26.01
N ILE A 268 -9.06 48.32 25.87
CA ILE A 268 -9.97 49.06 26.78
C ILE A 268 -9.96 48.46 28.19
N LEU A 269 -9.90 47.13 28.31
CA LEU A 269 -9.95 46.42 29.58
C LEU A 269 -8.60 46.40 30.32
N GLU A 270 -7.48 46.48 29.60
CA GLU A 270 -6.11 46.55 30.17
C GLU A 270 -5.88 47.79 31.06
N GLY A 271 -6.74 48.81 30.99
CA GLY A 271 -6.73 49.94 31.92
C GLY A 271 -7.26 49.63 33.33
N ASN A 272 -7.98 48.52 33.51
CA ASN A 272 -8.63 48.14 34.78
C ASN A 272 -8.40 46.68 35.21
N LEU A 273 -7.96 45.83 34.28
CA LEU A 273 -7.71 44.41 34.51
C LEU A 273 -6.31 44.07 34.01
N SER A 274 -5.64 43.14 34.69
CA SER A 274 -4.33 42.71 34.22
C SER A 274 -4.45 41.88 32.94
N LYS A 275 -3.44 41.99 32.08
CA LYS A 275 -3.32 41.17 30.87
C LYS A 275 -3.38 39.66 31.18
N GLN A 276 -2.85 39.25 32.34
CA GLN A 276 -2.86 37.86 32.78
C GLN A 276 -4.27 37.36 33.13
N GLU A 277 -5.08 38.18 33.81
CA GLU A 277 -6.48 37.85 34.11
C GLU A 277 -7.33 37.74 32.85
N LEU A 278 -7.17 38.69 31.92
CA LEU A 278 -7.87 38.68 30.64
C LEU A 278 -7.48 37.46 29.80
N GLN A 279 -6.18 37.14 29.72
CA GLN A 279 -5.71 35.97 29.00
C GLN A 279 -6.23 34.67 29.61
N ALA A 280 -6.19 34.54 30.94
CA ALA A 280 -6.71 33.35 31.64
C ALA A 280 -8.21 33.14 31.37
N LEU A 281 -8.99 34.22 31.30
CA LEU A 281 -10.42 34.16 30.98
C LEU A 281 -10.66 33.71 29.53
N LEU A 282 -9.89 34.27 28.59
CA LEU A 282 -9.95 33.92 27.17
C LEU A 282 -9.51 32.47 26.91
N ASP A 283 -8.46 31.99 27.58
CA ASP A 283 -7.95 30.63 27.42
C ASP A 283 -8.98 29.60 27.89
N LYS A 284 -9.58 29.83 29.07
CA LYS A 284 -10.64 28.96 29.59
C LYS A 284 -11.88 28.95 28.72
N LYS A 285 -12.29 30.12 28.20
CA LYS A 285 -13.40 30.22 27.26
C LYS A 285 -13.12 29.45 25.97
N THR A 286 -11.90 29.55 25.44
CA THR A 286 -11.47 28.81 24.25
C THR A 286 -11.49 27.30 24.48
N GLU A 287 -10.97 26.85 25.62
CA GLU A 287 -10.97 25.44 26.00
C GLU A 287 -12.40 24.90 26.11
N LEU A 288 -13.30 25.64 26.77
CA LEU A 288 -14.70 25.25 26.91
C LEU A 288 -15.40 25.09 25.56
N ILE A 289 -15.25 26.07 24.65
CA ILE A 289 -15.86 26.01 23.30
C ILE A 289 -15.35 24.77 22.54
N LYS A 290 -14.05 24.46 22.61
CA LYS A 290 -13.49 23.27 21.94
C LYS A 290 -14.08 21.97 22.51
N MET A 291 -14.31 21.90 23.82
CA MET A 291 -14.92 20.73 24.44
C MET A 291 -16.41 20.61 24.07
N GLU A 292 -17.15 21.71 24.02
CA GLU A 292 -18.54 21.75 23.56
C GLU A 292 -18.65 21.27 22.09
N GLU A 293 -17.74 21.70 21.20
CA GLU A 293 -17.69 21.19 19.82
C GLU A 293 -17.38 19.69 19.72
N GLN A 294 -16.55 19.15 20.62
CA GLN A 294 -16.28 17.71 20.66
C GLN A 294 -17.52 16.92 21.07
N ILE A 295 -18.27 17.41 22.05
CA ILE A 295 -19.55 16.82 22.46
C ILE A 295 -20.53 16.82 21.28
N ASP A 296 -20.68 17.94 20.57
CA ASP A 296 -21.59 18.03 19.42
C ASP A 296 -21.24 17.01 18.31
N LYS A 297 -19.95 16.83 18.02
CA LYS A 297 -19.48 15.83 17.04
C LYS A 297 -19.79 14.40 17.49
N LEU A 298 -19.60 14.09 18.76
CA LEU A 298 -19.89 12.77 19.33
C LEU A 298 -21.40 12.48 19.34
N GLN A 299 -22.24 13.47 19.64
CA GLN A 299 -23.70 13.35 19.58
C GLN A 299 -24.21 13.08 18.16
N ARG A 300 -23.66 13.76 17.15
CA ARG A 300 -24.00 13.50 15.74
C ARG A 300 -23.62 12.09 15.28
N THR A 301 -22.58 11.51 15.87
CA THR A 301 -22.15 10.13 15.58
C THR A 301 -23.15 9.11 16.14
N LYS A 302 -23.80 9.42 17.27
CA LYS A 302 -24.84 8.58 17.88
C LYS A 302 -26.15 8.60 17.09
N ASN A 303 -26.52 9.74 16.48
CA ASN A 303 -27.82 9.95 15.83
C ASN A 303 -27.85 9.61 14.33
N LYS A 304 -26.81 8.99 13.78
CA LYS A 304 -26.66 8.80 12.32
C LYS A 304 -27.32 7.55 11.73
N ASN A 305 -28.03 6.74 12.52
CA ASN A 305 -28.84 5.60 12.05
C ASN A 305 -30.20 5.59 12.76
#